data_AF-A0A7J8LCV0-F1
#
_entry.id   AF-A0A7J8LCV0-F1
#
_cell.length_a   1.000
_cell.length_b   1.000
_cell.length_c   1.000
_cell.angle_alpha   90.00
_cell.angle_beta   90.00
_cell.angle_gamma   90.00
#
_symmetry.space_group_name_H-M   'P 1'
#
loop_
_entity.id
_entity.type
_entity.pdbx_description
1 polymer ?
#
loop_
_entity_poly.entity_id
_entity_poly.type
_entity_poly.pdbx_seq_one_letter_code
_entity_poly.pdbx_strand_id
1 'polypeptide(L)'
;VTRKHFKDLTYVCFNGESTSEELVVYTDSESDKARLMEEVKNDHQRRAEMKINAAVGFRHVIDLLSSENKLIVGHNCILDIAHVHSKFLAPLPSTAEEFVSCVNKYFPSIIDTKILLNADYTLQRKMKRSSTSLSSAFSLLCPEIAHGFTRNVLSYEPCVKVEVHVDEMRSSNWNSGAKHEAGYDAFMTGCVFAQACSHLGIDFQLHSPSENLTQNEKLLKHMNLLYLSWINGDIIDLRTGNRSAELSGSNMIRKPYRKILFKNIVLLWGFPSKLKPSMIRDCICKTLGPSSVISTYCIDQTAVFVQFSKAELASDFLNLKETLEQSNDAISHLHPLSQLLEGGNTRAASYETYKEICASPISKVLFADQAEAVGIKWKTELLPSDKEESHDNTRSHLESAMDSPQAVQKSKTRNTEDVVNDSSNKRFCDDIIDSFLKVEKIRRTTNL
;
A
#
# COMPACT_ATOMS: atom_id res chain seq x y z
N VAL A 1 11.18 -53.14 -16.02
CA VAL A 1 11.07 -54.42 -16.77
C VAL A 1 10.84 -54.17 -18.26
N THR A 2 9.82 -53.41 -18.63
CA THR A 2 9.48 -53.02 -20.02
C THR A 2 10.67 -52.51 -20.85
N ARG A 3 11.35 -51.43 -20.44
CA ARG A 3 12.53 -50.89 -21.18
C ARG A 3 13.71 -51.83 -21.34
N LYS A 4 13.84 -52.87 -20.48
CA LYS A 4 14.98 -53.79 -20.46
C LYS A 4 14.75 -55.03 -21.32
N HIS A 5 13.49 -55.44 -21.49
CA HIS A 5 13.11 -56.69 -22.15
C HIS A 5 12.31 -56.49 -23.45
N PHE A 6 11.71 -55.31 -23.65
CA PHE A 6 10.88 -54.99 -24.81
C PHE A 6 11.34 -53.65 -25.41
N LYS A 7 11.94 -53.69 -26.60
CA LYS A 7 12.52 -52.50 -27.26
C LYS A 7 11.46 -51.64 -27.97
N ASP A 8 10.41 -52.32 -28.37
CA ASP A 8 9.20 -51.91 -29.08
C ASP A 8 8.10 -51.37 -28.16
N LEU A 9 8.27 -51.45 -26.83
CA LEU A 9 7.33 -50.87 -25.86
C LEU A 9 7.89 -49.59 -25.24
N THR A 10 7.11 -48.52 -25.34
CA THR A 10 7.43 -47.19 -24.82
C THR A 10 6.53 -46.84 -23.65
N TYR A 11 7.14 -46.44 -22.54
CA TYR A 11 6.43 -46.00 -21.34
C TYR A 11 6.20 -44.49 -21.37
N VAL A 12 4.95 -44.08 -21.20
CA VAL A 12 4.50 -42.69 -21.18
C VAL A 12 3.69 -42.45 -19.91
N CYS A 13 3.96 -41.36 -19.21
CA CYS A 13 3.18 -40.94 -18.05
C CYS A 13 2.46 -39.64 -18.40
N PHE A 14 1.16 -39.58 -18.18
CA PHE A 14 0.35 -38.38 -18.31
C PHE A 14 -0.13 -37.94 -16.94
N ASN A 15 0.20 -36.74 -16.52
CA ASN A 15 -0.40 -36.15 -15.32
C ASN A 15 -1.71 -35.46 -15.70
N GLY A 16 -2.84 -36.08 -15.36
CA GLY A 16 -4.16 -35.45 -15.37
C GLY A 16 -4.33 -34.42 -14.24
N GLU A 17 -5.48 -33.76 -14.17
CA GLU A 17 -5.78 -32.79 -13.11
C GLU A 17 -5.89 -33.43 -11.71
N SER A 18 -6.18 -34.74 -11.64
CA SER A 18 -6.43 -35.47 -10.39
C SER A 18 -5.71 -36.82 -10.28
N THR A 19 -5.30 -37.45 -11.39
CA THR A 19 -4.57 -38.73 -11.40
C THR A 19 -3.46 -38.74 -12.44
N SER A 20 -2.33 -39.38 -12.11
CA SER A 20 -1.29 -39.73 -13.08
C SER A 20 -1.69 -41.04 -13.77
N GLU A 21 -1.85 -41.00 -15.09
CA GLU A 21 -2.12 -42.17 -15.91
C GLU A 21 -0.81 -42.66 -16.56
N GLU A 22 -0.49 -43.93 -16.33
CA GLU A 22 0.71 -44.58 -16.84
C GLU A 22 0.32 -45.49 -18.01
N LEU A 23 0.80 -45.17 -19.21
CA LEU A 23 0.51 -45.89 -20.45
C LEU A 23 1.77 -46.58 -20.98
N VAL A 24 1.57 -47.79 -21.49
CA VAL A 24 2.58 -48.53 -22.26
C VAL A 24 2.10 -48.58 -23.70
N VAL A 25 2.85 -47.95 -24.59
CA VAL A 25 2.51 -47.79 -26.01
C VAL A 25 3.48 -48.60 -26.85
N TYR A 26 2.96 -49.42 -27.76
CA TYR A 26 3.77 -50.13 -28.74
C TYR A 26 4.20 -49.19 -29.88
N THR A 27 5.45 -49.29 -30.30
CA THR A 27 6.06 -48.46 -31.35
C THR A 27 6.78 -49.34 -32.37
N ASP A 28 6.40 -49.24 -33.64
CA ASP A 28 6.91 -50.08 -34.74
C ASP A 28 8.36 -49.76 -35.16
N SER A 29 8.84 -48.55 -34.89
CA SER A 29 10.20 -48.11 -35.23
C SER A 29 10.78 -47.14 -34.21
N GLU A 30 12.12 -46.97 -34.22
CA GLU A 30 12.78 -45.93 -33.40
C GLU A 30 12.35 -44.51 -33.82
N SER A 31 11.95 -44.31 -35.08
CA SER A 31 11.39 -43.04 -35.56
C SER A 31 10.03 -42.76 -34.92
N ASP A 32 9.14 -43.77 -34.86
CA ASP A 32 7.81 -43.63 -34.26
C ASP A 32 7.90 -43.40 -32.75
N LYS A 33 8.84 -44.08 -32.09
CA LYS A 33 9.16 -43.85 -30.69
C LYS A 33 9.68 -42.44 -30.42
N ALA A 34 10.56 -41.93 -31.28
CA ALA A 34 11.05 -40.55 -31.17
C ALA A 34 9.91 -39.54 -31.36
N ARG A 35 9.02 -39.75 -32.32
CA ARG A 35 7.82 -38.91 -32.54
C ARG A 35 6.88 -38.93 -31.34
N LEU A 36 6.57 -40.12 -30.81
CA LEU A 36 5.72 -40.25 -29.62
C LEU A 36 6.30 -39.51 -28.41
N MET A 37 7.61 -39.66 -28.15
CA MET A 37 8.27 -38.96 -27.04
C MET A 37 8.25 -37.45 -27.22
N GLU A 38 8.42 -36.96 -28.44
CA GLU A 38 8.34 -35.54 -28.76
C GLU A 38 6.91 -34.99 -28.59
N GLU A 39 5.89 -35.73 -29.04
CA GLU A 39 4.48 -35.38 -28.84
C GLU A 39 4.12 -35.29 -27.34
N VAL A 40 4.53 -36.28 -26.55
CA VAL A 40 4.32 -36.29 -25.09
C VAL A 40 5.01 -35.11 -24.42
N LYS A 41 6.26 -34.82 -24.80
CA LYS A 41 7.01 -33.69 -24.26
C LYS A 41 6.32 -32.37 -24.59
N ASN A 42 5.86 -32.20 -25.84
CA ASN A 42 5.16 -31.00 -26.28
C ASN A 42 3.80 -30.84 -25.57
N ASP A 43 3.07 -31.93 -25.33
CA ASP A 43 1.82 -31.88 -24.56
C ASP A 43 2.07 -31.50 -23.10
N HIS A 44 3.08 -32.08 -22.45
CA HIS A 44 3.48 -31.69 -21.10
C HIS A 44 3.86 -30.21 -21.00
N GLN A 45 4.65 -29.72 -21.96
CA GLN A 45 5.02 -28.31 -22.03
C GLN A 45 3.78 -27.43 -22.19
N ARG A 46 2.89 -27.76 -23.14
CA ARG A 46 1.64 -27.02 -23.36
C ARG A 46 0.75 -26.98 -22.13
N ARG A 47 0.58 -28.10 -21.41
CA ARG A 47 -0.19 -28.16 -20.16
C ARG A 47 0.44 -27.32 -19.05
N ALA A 48 1.77 -27.36 -18.93
CA ALA A 48 2.49 -26.53 -17.95
C ALA A 48 2.32 -25.04 -18.27
N GLU A 49 2.45 -24.65 -19.54
CA GLU A 49 2.22 -23.28 -20.01
C GLU A 49 0.78 -22.83 -19.76
N MET A 50 -0.23 -23.68 -20.01
CA MET A 50 -1.62 -23.39 -19.67
C MET A 50 -1.82 -23.15 -18.18
N LYS A 51 -1.23 -23.98 -17.31
CA LYS A 51 -1.30 -23.81 -15.85
C LYS A 51 -0.63 -22.52 -15.40
N ILE A 52 0.52 -22.18 -15.96
CA ILE A 52 1.21 -20.91 -15.69
C ILE A 52 0.34 -19.72 -16.13
N ASN A 53 -0.20 -19.75 -17.36
CA ASN A 53 -1.05 -18.70 -17.89
C ASN A 53 -2.33 -18.52 -17.07
N ALA A 54 -2.94 -19.60 -16.60
CA ALA A 54 -4.08 -19.54 -15.69
C ALA A 54 -3.69 -18.93 -14.33
N ALA A 55 -2.52 -19.28 -13.79
CA ALA A 55 -2.04 -18.77 -12.51
C ALA A 55 -1.68 -17.27 -12.53
N VAL A 56 -1.23 -16.74 -13.67
CA VAL A 56 -1.01 -15.28 -13.86
C VAL A 56 -2.32 -14.49 -13.67
N GLY A 57 -3.45 -15.04 -14.13
CA GLY A 57 -4.79 -14.53 -13.84
C GLY A 57 -4.99 -13.07 -14.25
N PHE A 58 -5.46 -12.23 -13.33
CA PHE A 58 -5.84 -10.84 -13.63
C PHE A 58 -4.67 -9.96 -14.09
N ARG A 59 -3.41 -10.36 -13.84
CA ARG A 59 -2.23 -9.63 -14.30
C ARG A 59 -2.22 -9.46 -15.83
N HIS A 60 -2.81 -10.39 -16.59
CA HIS A 60 -2.99 -10.24 -18.05
C HIS A 60 -3.69 -8.94 -18.44
N VAL A 61 -4.67 -8.48 -17.64
CA VAL A 61 -5.37 -7.21 -17.88
C VAL A 61 -4.44 -6.02 -17.64
N ILE A 62 -3.62 -6.09 -16.59
CA ILE A 62 -2.64 -5.05 -16.25
C ILE A 62 -1.56 -4.94 -17.33
N ASP A 63 -1.06 -6.08 -17.82
CA ASP A 63 -0.08 -6.11 -18.91
C ASP A 63 -0.65 -5.54 -20.21
N LEU A 64 -1.92 -5.85 -20.52
CA LEU A 64 -2.62 -5.25 -21.66
C LEU A 64 -2.77 -3.73 -21.52
N LEU A 65 -3.19 -3.24 -20.35
CA LEU A 65 -3.27 -1.80 -20.08
C LEU A 65 -1.92 -1.11 -20.26
N SER A 66 -0.84 -1.76 -19.81
CA SER A 66 0.52 -1.25 -19.94
C SER A 66 0.99 -1.23 -21.40
N SER A 67 0.71 -2.28 -22.20
CA SER A 67 1.14 -2.34 -23.60
C SER A 67 0.43 -1.32 -24.49
N GLU A 68 -0.84 -1.00 -24.19
CA GLU A 68 -1.65 -0.08 -24.98
C GLU A 68 -1.21 1.39 -24.83
N ASN A 69 -0.50 1.73 -23.74
CA ASN A 69 0.00 3.09 -23.46
C ASN A 69 -1.08 4.19 -23.59
N LYS A 70 -2.34 3.85 -23.28
CA LYS A 70 -3.46 4.79 -23.28
C LYS A 70 -3.47 5.61 -22.00
N LEU A 71 -4.10 6.78 -22.08
CA LEU A 71 -4.33 7.63 -20.92
C LEU A 71 -5.17 6.87 -19.87
N ILE A 72 -4.64 6.75 -18.65
CA ILE A 72 -5.35 6.24 -17.49
C ILE A 72 -5.92 7.40 -16.71
N VAL A 73 -7.20 7.33 -16.38
CA VAL A 73 -7.89 8.38 -15.63
C VAL A 73 -8.33 7.80 -14.28
N GLY A 74 -7.99 8.50 -13.20
CA GLY A 74 -8.41 8.17 -11.85
C GLY A 74 -8.94 9.38 -11.09
N HIS A 75 -9.45 9.16 -9.89
CA HIS A 75 -9.88 10.23 -8.98
C HIS A 75 -9.23 10.01 -7.62
N ASN A 76 -8.28 10.87 -7.25
CA ASN A 76 -7.46 10.68 -6.05
C ASN A 76 -6.78 9.30 -6.01
N CYS A 77 -6.15 8.92 -7.13
CA CYS A 77 -5.84 7.52 -7.44
C CYS A 77 -4.45 7.03 -7.02
N ILE A 78 -3.73 7.76 -6.16
CA ILE A 78 -2.39 7.33 -5.71
C ILE A 78 -2.40 5.93 -5.08
N LEU A 79 -3.43 5.63 -4.28
CA LEU A 79 -3.56 4.34 -3.61
C LEU A 79 -3.98 3.25 -4.58
N ASP A 80 -4.80 3.57 -5.59
CA ASP A 80 -5.16 2.62 -6.64
C ASP A 80 -3.91 2.20 -7.41
N ILE A 81 -3.07 3.16 -7.81
CA ILE A 81 -1.80 2.91 -8.50
C ILE A 81 -0.83 2.14 -7.60
N ALA A 82 -0.70 2.52 -6.32
CA ALA A 82 0.16 1.81 -5.37
C ALA A 82 -0.30 0.36 -5.15
N HIS A 83 -1.61 0.11 -5.05
CA HIS A 83 -2.16 -1.23 -4.91
C HIS A 83 -1.98 -2.06 -6.18
N VAL A 84 -2.26 -1.49 -7.36
CA VAL A 84 -2.01 -2.16 -8.65
C VAL A 84 -0.54 -2.55 -8.75
N HIS A 85 0.38 -1.64 -8.39
CA HIS A 85 1.80 -1.94 -8.35
C HIS A 85 2.11 -3.10 -7.41
N SER A 86 1.73 -2.99 -6.12
CA SER A 86 2.05 -3.98 -5.09
C SER A 86 1.51 -5.38 -5.36
N LYS A 87 0.32 -5.48 -5.97
CA LYS A 87 -0.41 -6.74 -6.15
C LYS A 87 -0.08 -7.41 -7.48
N PHE A 88 0.17 -6.61 -8.52
CA PHE A 88 0.32 -7.15 -9.86
C PHE A 88 1.74 -6.98 -10.38
N LEU A 89 2.44 -5.88 -10.10
CA LEU A 89 3.71 -5.54 -10.76
C LEU A 89 4.94 -6.00 -9.98
N ALA A 90 5.10 -5.51 -8.74
CA ALA A 90 6.24 -5.76 -7.86
C ALA A 90 5.93 -5.23 -6.44
N PRO A 91 6.67 -5.67 -5.40
CA PRO A 91 6.62 -5.03 -4.08
C PRO A 91 6.80 -3.51 -4.18
N LEU A 92 6.15 -2.75 -3.29
CA LEU A 92 6.30 -1.29 -3.29
C LEU A 92 7.77 -0.92 -3.03
N PRO A 93 8.36 -0.03 -3.84
CA PRO A 93 9.74 0.39 -3.65
C PRO A 93 9.97 1.14 -2.34
N SER A 94 11.23 1.19 -1.92
CA SER A 94 11.63 1.80 -0.64
C SER A 94 11.63 3.34 -0.69
N THR A 95 11.72 3.90 -1.90
CA THR A 95 11.79 5.34 -2.15
C THR A 95 10.69 5.78 -3.11
N ALA A 96 10.32 7.06 -3.03
CA ALA A 96 9.30 7.63 -3.93
C ALA A 96 9.81 7.73 -5.37
N GLU A 97 11.11 7.93 -5.53
CA GLU A 97 11.81 8.06 -6.80
C GLU A 97 11.79 6.72 -7.57
N GLU A 98 12.06 5.61 -6.88
CA GLU A 98 11.90 4.27 -7.44
C GLU A 98 10.44 3.98 -7.81
N PHE A 99 9.50 4.32 -6.91
CA PHE A 99 8.07 4.15 -7.18
C PHE A 99 7.64 4.90 -8.44
N VAL A 100 8.06 6.16 -8.59
CA VAL A 100 7.79 6.99 -9.76
C VAL A 100 8.34 6.35 -11.04
N SER A 101 9.61 5.92 -11.02
CA SER A 101 10.25 5.26 -12.16
C SER A 101 9.51 3.99 -12.56
N CYS A 102 9.14 3.16 -11.59
CA CYS A 102 8.38 1.94 -11.83
C CYS A 102 6.99 2.22 -12.41
N VAL A 103 6.22 3.14 -11.82
CA VAL A 103 4.88 3.48 -12.32
C VAL A 103 4.94 4.04 -13.73
N ASN A 104 5.88 4.95 -14.02
CA ASN A 104 6.03 5.57 -15.33
C ASN A 104 6.32 4.54 -16.43
N LYS A 105 7.11 3.50 -16.12
CA LYS A 105 7.39 2.39 -17.03
C LYS A 105 6.13 1.65 -17.48
N TYR A 106 5.15 1.46 -16.60
CA TYR A 106 3.94 0.71 -16.92
C TYR A 106 2.79 1.59 -17.40
N PHE A 107 2.66 2.78 -16.81
CA PHE A 107 1.56 3.71 -17.01
C PHE A 107 2.12 5.13 -17.25
N PRO A 108 2.56 5.43 -18.48
CA PRO A 108 3.29 6.67 -18.79
C PRO A 108 2.39 7.91 -18.80
N SER A 109 1.07 7.74 -18.81
CA SER A 109 0.10 8.84 -18.89
C SER A 109 -1.07 8.59 -17.96
N ILE A 110 -1.06 9.28 -16.83
CA ILE A 110 -2.13 9.24 -15.81
C ILE A 110 -2.69 10.65 -15.60
N ILE A 111 -4.00 10.77 -15.49
CA ILE A 111 -4.66 11.99 -15.01
C ILE A 111 -5.46 11.69 -13.75
N ASP A 112 -5.18 12.46 -12.70
CA ASP A 112 -6.03 12.52 -11.51
C ASP A 112 -7.05 13.64 -11.68
N THR A 113 -8.32 13.27 -11.85
CA THR A 113 -9.43 14.22 -12.01
C THR A 113 -9.57 15.14 -10.81
N LYS A 114 -9.19 14.73 -9.60
CA LYS A 114 -9.24 15.61 -8.43
C LYS A 114 -8.27 16.77 -8.55
N ILE A 115 -7.06 16.52 -9.08
CA ILE A 115 -6.09 17.58 -9.38
C ILE A 115 -6.62 18.45 -10.51
N LEU A 116 -7.17 17.86 -11.57
CA LEU A 116 -7.72 18.59 -12.69
C LEU A 116 -8.80 19.61 -12.25
N LEU A 117 -9.72 19.18 -11.40
CA LEU A 117 -10.78 20.02 -10.81
C LEU A 117 -10.23 21.16 -9.95
N ASN A 118 -9.08 20.93 -9.32
CA ASN A 118 -8.43 21.89 -8.44
C ASN A 118 -7.37 22.75 -9.13
N ALA A 119 -6.98 22.48 -10.38
CA ALA A 119 -5.90 23.20 -11.05
C ALA A 119 -6.42 24.33 -11.96
N ASP A 120 -7.57 24.14 -12.60
CA ASP A 120 -8.17 25.15 -13.46
C ASP A 120 -9.04 26.15 -12.68
N TYR A 121 -8.91 27.45 -12.97
CA TYR A 121 -9.64 28.50 -12.25
C TYR A 121 -11.17 28.41 -12.44
N THR A 122 -11.64 28.01 -13.63
CA THR A 122 -13.07 27.88 -13.93
C THR A 122 -13.65 26.69 -13.19
N LEU A 123 -12.97 25.54 -13.24
CA LEU A 123 -13.36 24.34 -12.49
C LEU A 123 -13.30 24.58 -10.98
N GLN A 124 -12.22 25.16 -10.46
CA GLN A 124 -12.10 25.54 -9.05
C GLN A 124 -13.28 26.42 -8.62
N ARG A 125 -13.66 27.42 -9.41
CA ARG A 125 -14.79 28.30 -9.09
C ARG A 125 -16.12 27.56 -9.04
N LYS A 126 -16.37 26.64 -9.97
CA LYS A 126 -17.56 25.77 -9.95
C LYS A 126 -17.55 24.88 -8.70
N MET A 127 -16.39 24.31 -8.38
CA MET A 127 -16.21 23.43 -7.22
C MET A 127 -16.20 24.18 -5.88
N LYS A 128 -15.90 25.49 -5.80
CA LYS A 128 -15.93 26.28 -4.55
C LYS A 128 -17.30 26.27 -3.85
N ARG A 129 -18.38 26.06 -4.61
CA ARG A 129 -19.75 25.94 -4.07
C ARG A 129 -20.12 24.50 -3.70
N SER A 130 -19.19 23.56 -3.88
CA SER A 130 -19.36 22.11 -3.69
C SER A 130 -18.06 21.50 -3.11
N SER A 131 -17.92 20.18 -3.17
CA SER A 131 -16.68 19.47 -2.85
C SER A 131 -16.07 18.84 -4.12
N THR A 132 -14.75 18.62 -4.10
CA THR A 132 -14.05 17.83 -5.14
C THR A 132 -14.05 16.33 -4.83
N SER A 133 -15.05 15.84 -4.10
CA SER A 133 -15.32 14.39 -4.02
C SER A 133 -15.93 13.92 -5.33
N LEU A 134 -15.67 12.67 -5.72
CA LEU A 134 -16.15 12.11 -6.97
C LEU A 134 -17.67 12.26 -7.14
N SER A 135 -18.45 11.91 -6.12
CA SER A 135 -19.92 12.01 -6.14
C SER A 135 -20.43 13.44 -6.36
N SER A 136 -19.82 14.42 -5.69
CA SER A 136 -20.18 15.83 -5.80
C SER A 136 -19.76 16.42 -7.15
N ALA A 137 -18.56 16.06 -7.62
CA ALA A 137 -18.08 16.46 -8.93
C ALA A 137 -18.95 15.88 -10.05
N PHE A 138 -19.30 14.60 -9.96
CA PHE A 138 -20.18 13.92 -10.91
C PHE A 138 -21.59 14.54 -10.91
N SER A 139 -22.20 14.76 -9.74
CA SER A 139 -23.52 15.37 -9.64
C SER A 139 -23.57 16.80 -10.21
N LEU A 140 -22.48 17.55 -10.06
CA LEU A 140 -22.39 18.94 -10.51
C LEU A 140 -22.06 19.06 -12.01
N LEU A 141 -21.14 18.24 -12.53
CA LEU A 141 -20.68 18.31 -13.92
C LEU A 141 -21.49 17.44 -14.88
N CYS A 142 -22.11 16.38 -14.39
CA CYS A 142 -22.88 15.43 -15.19
C CYS A 142 -24.34 15.32 -14.72
N PRO A 143 -25.09 16.43 -14.55
CA PRO A 143 -26.41 16.40 -13.92
C PRO A 143 -27.43 15.57 -14.70
N GLU A 144 -27.35 15.55 -16.03
CA GLU A 144 -28.24 14.77 -16.91
C GLU A 144 -28.05 13.25 -16.72
N ILE A 145 -26.79 12.83 -16.51
CA ILE A 145 -26.44 11.42 -16.29
C ILE A 145 -26.77 11.04 -14.84
N ALA A 146 -26.47 11.91 -13.87
CA ALA A 146 -26.62 11.64 -12.44
C ALA A 146 -28.08 11.56 -11.98
N HIS A 147 -28.98 12.37 -12.55
CA HIS A 147 -30.38 12.47 -12.09
C HIS A 147 -31.38 11.80 -13.04
N GLY A 148 -30.89 11.12 -14.08
CA GLY A 148 -31.71 10.69 -15.22
C GLY A 148 -32.23 11.89 -16.01
N PHE A 149 -32.67 11.67 -17.26
CA PHE A 149 -33.23 12.69 -18.16
C PHE A 149 -34.54 13.36 -17.66
N THR A 150 -34.87 13.23 -16.37
CA THR A 150 -36.13 13.61 -15.74
C THR A 150 -36.21 15.03 -15.20
N ARG A 151 -35.18 15.88 -15.38
CA ARG A 151 -35.30 17.32 -15.12
C ARG A 151 -34.93 18.11 -16.37
N ASN A 152 -35.86 18.95 -16.82
CA ASN A 152 -35.61 20.09 -17.70
C ASN A 152 -34.67 21.07 -16.98
N VAL A 153 -33.40 20.72 -16.83
CA VAL A 153 -32.37 21.66 -16.40
C VAL A 153 -32.04 22.47 -17.66
N LEU A 154 -32.47 23.73 -17.66
CA LEU A 154 -32.14 24.73 -18.66
C LEU A 154 -30.65 25.11 -18.58
N SER A 155 -29.75 24.15 -18.70
CA SER A 155 -28.31 24.41 -18.83
C SER A 155 -27.98 24.61 -20.30
N TYR A 156 -27.92 25.87 -20.71
CA TYR A 156 -27.41 26.34 -22.02
C TYR A 156 -25.89 26.11 -22.21
N GLU A 157 -25.23 25.32 -21.33
CA GLU A 157 -23.80 25.05 -21.46
C GLU A 157 -23.56 23.80 -22.32
N PRO A 158 -22.65 23.86 -23.30
CA PRO A 158 -22.25 22.68 -24.06
C PRO A 158 -21.76 21.58 -23.11
N CYS A 159 -22.40 20.43 -23.15
CA CYS A 159 -22.06 19.24 -22.37
C CYS A 159 -21.48 18.19 -23.33
N VAL A 160 -20.42 17.49 -22.93
CA VAL A 160 -19.90 16.37 -23.72
C VAL A 160 -20.92 15.23 -23.64
N LYS A 161 -21.43 14.79 -24.79
CA LYS A 161 -22.29 13.60 -24.85
C LYS A 161 -21.43 12.38 -24.55
N VAL A 162 -21.66 11.75 -23.40
CA VAL A 162 -21.00 10.50 -23.03
C VAL A 162 -21.91 9.34 -23.43
N GLU A 163 -21.44 8.52 -24.37
CA GLU A 163 -22.12 7.27 -24.72
C GLU A 163 -21.50 6.13 -23.93
N VAL A 164 -22.37 5.39 -23.23
CA VAL A 164 -21.96 4.20 -22.48
C VAL A 164 -22.26 2.99 -23.32
N HIS A 165 -21.22 2.35 -23.84
CA HIS A 165 -21.36 1.08 -24.54
C HIS A 165 -21.28 -0.04 -23.51
N VAL A 166 -22.41 -0.68 -23.26
CA VAL A 166 -22.50 -1.86 -22.38
C VAL A 166 -22.85 -3.04 -23.26
N ASP A 167 -22.12 -4.15 -23.11
CA ASP A 167 -22.52 -5.42 -23.70
C ASP A 167 -23.92 -5.78 -23.17
N GLU A 168 -24.89 -6.01 -24.07
CA GLU A 168 -26.32 -6.11 -23.77
C GLU A 168 -26.61 -7.10 -22.62
N MET A 169 -25.78 -8.14 -22.48
CA MET A 169 -25.89 -9.19 -21.47
C MET A 169 -25.65 -8.73 -20.02
N ARG A 170 -25.10 -7.53 -19.77
CA ARG A 170 -24.81 -7.00 -18.41
C ARG A 170 -25.60 -5.74 -18.02
N SER A 171 -26.45 -5.24 -18.91
CA SER A 171 -27.24 -4.01 -18.69
C SER A 171 -28.23 -4.10 -17.52
N SER A 172 -28.73 -5.30 -17.21
CA SER A 172 -29.76 -5.53 -16.19
C SER A 172 -29.29 -5.44 -14.73
N ASN A 173 -27.97 -5.40 -14.48
CA ASN A 173 -27.37 -5.36 -13.14
C ASN A 173 -26.66 -4.03 -12.81
N TRP A 174 -26.95 -2.96 -13.56
CA TRP A 174 -26.43 -1.64 -13.23
C TRP A 174 -27.05 -1.14 -11.92
N ASN A 175 -26.31 -1.31 -10.82
CA ASN A 175 -26.67 -0.69 -9.55
C ASN A 175 -26.67 0.82 -9.72
N SER A 176 -27.65 1.51 -9.13
CA SER A 176 -27.82 2.96 -9.22
C SER A 176 -26.72 3.77 -8.48
N GLY A 177 -25.54 3.20 -8.26
CA GLY A 177 -24.50 3.75 -7.39
C GLY A 177 -24.85 3.78 -5.89
N ALA A 178 -25.97 3.16 -5.48
CA ALA A 178 -26.44 3.16 -4.09
C ALA A 178 -25.47 2.41 -3.13
N LYS A 179 -24.62 1.54 -3.68
CA LYS A 179 -23.45 0.98 -3.01
C LYS A 179 -22.24 1.33 -3.86
N HIS A 180 -21.20 1.89 -3.24
CA HIS A 180 -19.95 2.20 -3.92
C HIS A 180 -19.36 0.92 -4.54
N GLU A 181 -19.10 0.96 -5.85
CA GLU A 181 -18.53 -0.14 -6.62
C GLU A 181 -17.44 0.41 -7.54
N ALA A 182 -16.29 -0.26 -7.62
CA ALA A 182 -15.13 0.22 -8.37
C ALA A 182 -15.43 0.51 -9.86
N GLY A 183 -16.24 -0.33 -10.50
CA GLY A 183 -16.65 -0.12 -11.90
C GLY A 183 -17.51 1.14 -12.09
N TYR A 184 -18.42 1.41 -11.16
CA TYR A 184 -19.27 2.60 -11.21
C TYR A 184 -18.49 3.87 -10.88
N ASP A 185 -17.56 3.81 -9.92
CA ASP A 185 -16.66 4.93 -9.60
C ASP A 185 -15.71 5.24 -10.77
N ALA A 186 -15.22 4.23 -11.50
CA ALA A 186 -14.45 4.42 -12.73
C ALA A 186 -15.29 5.07 -13.84
N PHE A 187 -16.55 4.66 -13.99
CA PHE A 187 -17.49 5.30 -14.91
C PHE A 187 -17.73 6.78 -14.57
N MET A 188 -18.06 7.10 -13.32
CA MET A 188 -18.23 8.48 -12.85
C MET A 188 -16.96 9.31 -13.09
N THR A 189 -15.79 8.71 -12.84
CA THR A 189 -14.48 9.35 -13.06
C THR A 189 -14.27 9.71 -14.52
N GLY A 190 -14.60 8.79 -15.45
CA GLY A 190 -14.54 9.03 -16.89
C GLY A 190 -15.47 10.14 -17.35
N CYS A 191 -16.71 10.18 -16.83
CA CYS A 191 -17.65 11.27 -17.12
C CYS A 191 -17.14 12.62 -16.62
N VAL A 192 -16.67 12.68 -15.37
CA VAL A 192 -16.08 13.90 -14.79
C VAL A 192 -14.90 14.39 -15.61
N PHE A 193 -14.01 13.49 -16.05
CA PHE A 193 -12.89 13.83 -16.91
C PHE A 193 -13.34 14.41 -18.25
N ALA A 194 -14.30 13.79 -18.93
CA ALA A 194 -14.82 14.28 -20.21
C ALA A 194 -15.38 15.70 -20.09
N GLN A 195 -16.19 15.98 -19.05
CA GLN A 195 -16.72 17.33 -18.83
C GLN A 195 -15.63 18.34 -18.44
N ALA A 196 -14.66 17.93 -17.62
CA ALA A 196 -13.54 18.77 -17.25
C ALA A 196 -12.69 19.16 -18.48
N CYS A 197 -12.46 18.23 -19.41
CA CYS A 197 -11.78 18.51 -20.68
C CYS A 197 -12.51 19.57 -21.51
N SER A 198 -13.84 19.49 -21.61
CA SER A 198 -14.62 20.52 -22.30
C SER A 198 -14.46 21.90 -21.65
N HIS A 199 -14.45 21.97 -20.32
CA HIS A 199 -14.19 23.21 -19.59
C HIS A 199 -12.77 23.76 -19.77
N LEU A 200 -11.78 22.90 -20.04
CA LEU A 200 -10.44 23.31 -20.46
C LEU A 200 -10.41 23.78 -21.93
N GLY A 201 -11.52 23.69 -22.65
CA GLY A 201 -11.62 24.03 -24.08
C GLY A 201 -10.97 22.97 -24.96
N ILE A 202 -11.12 21.69 -24.60
CA ILE A 202 -10.81 20.54 -25.44
C ILE A 202 -12.12 20.13 -26.11
N ASP A 203 -12.17 20.20 -27.43
CA ASP A 203 -13.38 19.91 -28.20
C ASP A 203 -13.28 18.52 -28.84
N PHE A 204 -13.98 17.56 -28.22
CA PHE A 204 -14.02 16.18 -28.71
C PHE A 204 -14.70 16.01 -30.08
N GLN A 205 -15.43 17.01 -30.60
CA GLN A 205 -16.02 16.96 -31.94
C GLN A 205 -15.03 17.36 -33.04
N LEU A 206 -14.08 18.24 -32.71
CA LEU A 206 -13.02 18.68 -33.63
C LEU A 206 -11.79 17.78 -33.57
N HIS A 207 -11.62 17.02 -32.49
CA HIS A 207 -10.55 16.03 -32.37
C HIS A 207 -10.81 14.83 -33.29
N SER A 208 -9.83 14.51 -34.12
CA SER A 208 -9.90 13.26 -34.89
C SER A 208 -9.71 12.06 -33.95
N PRO A 209 -10.37 10.91 -34.19
CA PRO A 209 -10.17 9.70 -33.37
C PRO A 209 -8.71 9.22 -33.29
N SER A 210 -7.84 9.69 -34.19
CA SER A 210 -6.41 9.39 -34.23
C SER A 210 -5.53 10.39 -33.48
N GLU A 211 -6.06 11.53 -33.05
CA GLU A 211 -5.29 12.49 -32.23
C GLU A 211 -5.17 11.96 -30.80
N ASN A 212 -3.92 11.77 -30.36
CA ASN A 212 -3.66 11.25 -29.03
C ASN A 212 -3.86 12.36 -27.99
N LEU A 213 -4.85 12.21 -27.09
CA LEU A 213 -5.09 13.13 -25.97
C LEU A 213 -3.84 13.37 -25.12
N THR A 214 -2.88 12.43 -25.13
CA THR A 214 -1.61 12.58 -24.41
C THR A 214 -0.73 13.71 -24.96
N GLN A 215 -0.96 14.17 -26.20
CA GLN A 215 -0.20 15.26 -26.83
C GLN A 215 -0.86 16.64 -26.64
N ASN A 216 -2.05 16.70 -26.02
CA ASN A 216 -2.74 17.97 -25.80
C ASN A 216 -2.00 18.82 -24.76
N GLU A 217 -1.54 20.02 -25.15
CA GLU A 217 -0.78 20.92 -24.28
C GLU A 217 -1.49 21.30 -22.97
N LYS A 218 -2.83 21.34 -22.99
CA LYS A 218 -3.63 21.67 -21.79
C LYS A 218 -3.62 20.50 -20.80
N LEU A 219 -3.71 19.26 -21.30
CA LEU A 219 -3.68 18.06 -20.47
C LEU A 219 -2.28 17.70 -20.00
N LEU A 220 -1.24 17.95 -20.81
CA LEU A 220 0.15 17.69 -20.47
C LEU A 220 0.60 18.38 -19.17
N LYS A 221 0.00 19.54 -18.83
CA LYS A 221 0.25 20.27 -17.57
C LYS A 221 -0.27 19.54 -16.33
N HIS A 222 -1.26 18.67 -16.49
CA HIS A 222 -1.92 17.94 -15.41
C HIS A 222 -1.60 16.44 -15.41
N MET A 223 -0.83 15.99 -16.40
CA MET A 223 -0.45 14.60 -16.56
C MET A 223 0.58 14.19 -15.51
N ASN A 224 0.42 12.96 -15.02
CA ASN A 224 1.34 12.30 -14.09
C ASN A 224 1.49 13.04 -12.75
N LEU A 225 0.50 13.85 -12.39
CA LEU A 225 0.42 14.47 -11.07
C LEU A 225 -0.55 13.66 -10.22
N LEU A 226 -0.17 13.27 -9.01
CA LEU A 226 -1.02 12.55 -8.06
C LEU A 226 -0.94 13.17 -6.66
N TYR A 227 -2.05 13.25 -5.93
CA TYR A 227 -2.01 13.65 -4.52
C TYR A 227 -1.39 12.55 -3.66
N LEU A 228 -0.40 12.88 -2.84
CA LEU A 228 0.19 11.96 -1.85
C LEU A 228 -0.62 11.93 -0.54
N SER A 229 -1.21 13.06 -0.15
CA SER A 229 -1.95 13.18 1.09
C SER A 229 -2.95 14.32 1.04
N TRP A 230 -4.13 14.07 1.60
CA TRP A 230 -5.17 15.06 1.83
C TRP A 230 -4.76 16.16 2.82
N ILE A 231 -3.81 15.86 3.71
CA ILE A 231 -3.46 16.75 4.83
C ILE A 231 -2.61 17.92 4.34
N ASN A 232 -1.60 17.63 3.53
CA ASN A 232 -0.66 18.64 3.04
C ASN A 232 -1.05 19.19 1.65
N GLY A 233 -1.86 18.44 0.89
CA GLY A 233 -2.04 18.70 -0.54
C GLY A 233 -0.73 18.54 -1.31
N ASP A 234 0.15 17.65 -0.84
CA ASP A 234 1.39 17.31 -1.52
C ASP A 234 1.03 16.56 -2.80
N ILE A 235 1.57 17.02 -3.92
CA ILE A 235 1.43 16.44 -5.25
C ILE A 235 2.78 15.89 -5.65
N ILE A 236 2.82 14.62 -6.04
CA ILE A 236 4.00 14.00 -6.65
C ILE A 236 3.88 14.08 -8.16
N ASP A 237 4.96 14.51 -8.83
CA ASP A 237 5.08 14.47 -10.28
C ASP A 237 5.79 13.16 -10.68
N LEU A 238 5.06 12.23 -11.28
CA LEU A 238 5.58 10.94 -11.72
C LEU A 238 6.49 11.00 -12.96
N ARG A 239 6.79 12.20 -13.48
CA ARG A 239 7.82 12.40 -14.53
C ARG A 239 9.17 12.73 -13.92
N THR A 240 9.18 13.44 -12.79
CA THR A 240 10.42 13.98 -12.20
C THR A 240 10.73 13.42 -10.81
N GLY A 241 9.73 12.84 -10.13
CA GLY A 241 9.81 12.46 -8.71
C GLY A 241 9.66 13.64 -7.76
N ASN A 242 9.58 14.87 -8.26
CA ASN A 242 9.48 16.07 -7.42
C ASN A 242 8.13 16.13 -6.72
N ARG A 243 8.17 16.63 -5.47
CA ARG A 243 6.98 16.92 -4.68
C ARG A 243 6.73 18.42 -4.72
N SER A 244 5.52 18.82 -5.06
CA SER A 244 5.05 20.20 -4.98
C SER A 244 3.85 20.29 -4.05
N ALA A 245 3.68 21.43 -3.39
CA ALA A 245 2.44 21.70 -2.67
C ALA A 245 1.43 22.29 -3.66
N GLU A 246 0.17 21.85 -3.57
CA GLU A 246 -0.93 22.44 -4.32
C GLU A 246 -1.03 23.96 -4.08
N LEU A 247 -0.73 24.76 -5.10
CA LEU A 247 -0.94 26.21 -5.12
C LEU A 247 -2.44 26.50 -5.27
N SER A 248 -3.23 26.21 -4.24
CA SER A 248 -4.66 26.50 -4.26
C SER A 248 -4.87 28.02 -4.21
N GLY A 249 -5.56 28.59 -5.20
CA GLY A 249 -5.97 30.01 -5.27
C GLY A 249 -7.06 30.40 -4.24
N SER A 250 -7.11 29.67 -3.14
CA SER A 250 -7.89 29.97 -1.95
C SER A 250 -6.91 30.47 -0.90
N ASN A 251 -7.13 31.66 -0.35
CA ASN A 251 -6.36 32.30 0.73
C ASN A 251 -6.35 31.51 2.05
N MET A 252 -6.57 30.20 2.03
CA MET A 252 -6.18 29.32 3.11
C MET A 252 -4.68 29.15 2.99
N ILE A 253 -3.93 29.99 3.72
CA ILE A 253 -2.55 29.72 4.09
C ILE A 253 -2.57 28.33 4.75
N ARG A 254 -2.41 27.26 3.96
CA ARG A 254 -2.15 25.93 4.49
C ARG A 254 -0.79 26.10 5.16
N LYS A 255 -0.79 26.25 6.48
CA LYS A 255 0.43 26.33 7.27
C LYS A 255 1.30 25.16 6.79
N PRO A 256 2.55 25.38 6.35
CA PRO A 256 3.43 24.28 5.98
C PRO A 256 3.47 23.36 7.19
N TYR A 257 2.88 22.17 7.05
CA TYR A 257 2.90 21.18 8.11
C TYR A 257 4.37 20.86 8.36
N ARG A 258 4.79 20.98 9.62
CA ARG A 258 6.17 20.74 9.99
C ARG A 258 6.56 19.32 9.62
N LYS A 259 7.82 19.13 9.21
CA LYS A 259 8.37 17.81 8.89
C LYS A 259 7.96 16.80 9.97
N ILE A 260 7.29 15.74 9.55
CA ILE A 260 6.88 14.65 10.44
C ILE A 260 8.15 13.92 10.88
N LEU A 261 8.38 13.87 12.19
CA LEU A 261 9.45 13.10 12.80
C LEU A 261 8.80 11.88 13.45
N PHE A 262 8.88 10.71 12.81
CA PHE A 262 8.21 9.49 13.26
C PHE A 262 8.61 9.07 14.68
N LYS A 263 9.85 9.32 15.08
CA LYS A 263 10.33 9.10 16.46
C LYS A 263 9.64 9.97 17.53
N ASN A 264 8.97 11.05 17.13
CA ASN A 264 8.19 11.91 18.02
C ASN A 264 6.68 11.58 17.97
N ILE A 265 6.27 10.54 17.24
CA ILE A 265 4.86 10.17 17.12
C ILE A 265 4.55 9.03 18.08
N VAL A 266 3.48 9.24 18.86
CA VAL A 266 2.81 8.18 19.60
C VAL A 266 1.48 7.89 18.92
N LEU A 267 1.24 6.62 18.64
CA LEU A 267 -0.05 6.08 18.24
C LEU A 267 -0.87 5.84 19.51
N LEU A 268 -2.09 6.39 19.57
CA LEU A 268 -3.08 6.11 20.60
C LEU A 268 -4.30 5.45 19.96
N TRP A 269 -4.83 4.40 20.55
CA TRP A 269 -6.06 3.78 20.06
C TRP A 269 -6.86 3.06 21.16
N GLY A 270 -8.10 2.68 20.86
CA GLY A 270 -8.97 1.98 21.82
C GLY A 270 -9.53 2.88 22.93
N PHE A 271 -9.41 4.20 22.77
CA PHE A 271 -9.99 5.19 23.67
C PHE A 271 -11.51 5.37 23.42
N PRO A 272 -12.28 5.86 24.40
CA PRO A 272 -13.71 6.11 24.25
C PRO A 272 -14.04 6.96 23.01
N SER A 273 -15.00 6.51 22.18
CA SER A 273 -15.38 7.15 20.90
C SER A 273 -15.87 8.61 21.02
N LYS A 274 -16.21 9.06 22.23
CA LYS A 274 -16.62 10.44 22.51
C LYS A 274 -15.44 11.42 22.61
N LEU A 275 -14.21 10.92 22.76
CA LEU A 275 -13.03 11.75 22.92
C LEU A 275 -12.59 12.36 21.58
N LYS A 276 -12.65 13.68 21.52
CA LYS A 276 -12.15 14.42 20.35
C LYS A 276 -10.62 14.55 20.43
N PRO A 277 -9.91 14.60 19.30
CA PRO A 277 -8.46 14.80 19.24
C PRO A 277 -7.97 16.04 20.00
N SER A 278 -8.78 17.12 20.00
CA SER A 278 -8.49 18.33 20.76
C SER A 278 -8.42 18.06 22.27
N MET A 279 -9.33 17.22 22.79
CA MET A 279 -9.33 16.84 24.21
C MET A 279 -8.11 15.98 24.54
N ILE A 280 -7.74 15.05 23.66
CA ILE A 280 -6.54 14.22 23.82
C ILE A 280 -5.29 15.11 23.90
N ARG A 281 -5.16 16.07 22.96
CA ARG A 281 -4.09 17.07 22.98
C ARG A 281 -4.08 17.86 24.30
N ASP A 282 -5.22 18.36 24.74
CA ASP A 282 -5.33 19.17 25.95
C ASP A 282 -4.95 18.37 27.21
N CYS A 283 -5.35 17.10 27.30
CA CYS A 283 -4.98 16.22 28.42
C CYS A 283 -3.47 16.02 28.51
N ILE A 284 -2.82 15.78 27.36
CA ILE A 284 -1.36 15.60 27.30
C ILE A 284 -0.65 16.92 27.61
N CYS A 285 -1.10 18.03 27.03
CA CYS A 285 -0.50 19.35 27.29
C CYS A 285 -0.63 19.82 28.73
N LYS A 286 -1.72 19.47 29.43
CA LYS A 286 -1.86 19.76 30.88
C LYS A 286 -0.85 18.98 31.73
N THR A 287 -0.39 17.84 31.23
CA THR A 287 0.47 16.91 31.95
C THR A 287 1.95 17.18 31.69
N LEU A 288 2.33 17.29 30.41
CA LEU A 288 3.72 17.41 29.95
C LEU A 288 4.10 18.84 29.52
N GLY A 289 3.18 19.79 29.71
CA GLY A 289 3.36 21.20 29.40
C GLY A 289 2.72 21.65 28.07
N PRO A 290 2.43 22.95 27.92
CA PRO A 290 1.60 23.49 26.84
C PRO A 290 2.21 23.36 25.43
N SER A 291 3.52 23.17 25.32
CA SER A 291 4.28 23.00 24.07
C SER A 291 4.71 21.55 23.79
N SER A 292 4.18 20.60 24.57
CA SER A 292 4.53 19.18 24.42
C SER A 292 4.01 18.57 23.11
N VAL A 293 2.76 18.87 22.73
CA VAL A 293 2.13 18.36 21.51
C VAL A 293 2.08 19.42 20.42
N ILE A 294 2.69 19.10 19.27
CA ILE A 294 2.65 19.92 18.05
C ILE A 294 1.29 19.79 17.36
N SER A 295 0.86 18.54 17.12
CA SER A 295 -0.30 18.24 16.29
C SER A 295 -0.87 16.87 16.63
N THR A 296 -2.15 16.68 16.28
CA THR A 296 -2.85 15.39 16.39
C THR A 296 -3.48 15.05 15.05
N TYR A 297 -3.26 13.83 14.57
CA TYR A 297 -3.78 13.35 13.29
C TYR A 297 -4.72 12.17 13.54
N CYS A 298 -6.00 12.32 13.19
CA CYS A 298 -6.95 11.21 13.31
C CYS A 298 -6.63 10.17 12.26
N ILE A 299 -6.59 8.91 12.68
CA ILE A 299 -6.61 7.78 11.76
C ILE A 299 -8.06 7.44 11.48
N ASP A 300 -8.83 7.22 12.55
CA ASP A 300 -10.28 7.05 12.54
C ASP A 300 -10.88 7.47 13.89
N GLN A 301 -12.12 7.07 14.17
CA GLN A 301 -12.82 7.37 15.44
C GLN A 301 -12.25 6.65 16.67
N THR A 302 -11.36 5.67 16.48
CA THR A 302 -10.77 4.82 17.53
C THR A 302 -9.27 5.01 17.69
N ALA A 303 -8.62 5.75 16.78
CA ALA A 303 -7.17 5.89 16.76
C ALA A 303 -6.70 7.28 16.30
N VAL A 304 -5.63 7.77 16.94
CA VAL A 304 -5.04 9.08 16.68
C VAL A 304 -3.51 9.01 16.81
N PHE A 305 -2.80 9.71 15.94
CA PHE A 305 -1.40 10.03 16.13
C PHE A 305 -1.24 11.32 16.91
N VAL A 306 -0.35 11.31 17.90
CA VAL A 306 0.06 12.50 18.64
C VAL A 306 1.51 12.79 18.30
N GLN A 307 1.77 13.94 17.69
CA GLN A 307 3.14 14.39 17.39
C GLN A 307 3.66 15.29 18.51
N PHE A 308 4.69 14.81 19.20
CA PHE A 308 5.38 15.54 20.25
C PHE A 308 6.45 16.48 19.69
N SER A 309 6.78 17.51 20.47
CA SER A 309 7.84 18.47 20.10
C SER A 309 9.24 17.87 20.18
N LYS A 310 9.44 16.86 21.03
CA LYS A 310 10.70 16.11 21.19
C LYS A 310 10.42 14.62 21.35
N ALA A 311 11.40 13.79 21.04
CA ALA A 311 11.31 12.34 21.23
C ALA A 311 11.26 11.97 22.72
N GLU A 312 11.99 12.70 23.58
CA GLU A 312 11.96 12.45 25.03
C GLU A 312 10.54 12.55 25.60
N LEU A 313 9.75 13.53 25.17
CA LEU A 313 8.37 13.72 25.62
C LEU A 313 7.43 12.59 25.19
N ALA A 314 7.70 11.95 24.05
CA ALA A 314 6.96 10.78 23.61
C ALA A 314 7.26 9.58 24.54
N SER A 315 8.53 9.37 24.88
CA SER A 315 8.95 8.34 25.83
C SER A 315 8.40 8.62 27.24
N ASP A 316 8.50 9.85 27.72
CA ASP A 316 7.95 10.28 29.02
C ASP A 316 6.45 10.05 29.09
N PHE A 317 5.73 10.34 28.02
CA PHE A 317 4.30 10.06 27.92
C PHE A 317 3.98 8.56 28.03
N LEU A 318 4.71 7.71 27.31
CA LEU A 318 4.51 6.25 27.35
C LEU A 318 4.80 5.69 28.75
N ASN A 319 5.90 6.11 29.37
CA ASN A 319 6.25 5.73 30.74
C ASN A 319 5.21 6.20 31.76
N LEU A 320 4.73 7.44 31.62
CA LEU A 320 3.71 8.00 32.51
C LEU A 320 2.38 7.25 32.37
N LYS A 321 1.95 6.95 31.14
CA LYS A 321 0.76 6.14 30.90
C LYS A 321 0.85 4.78 31.57
N GLU A 322 1.95 4.07 31.39
CA GLU A 322 2.17 2.75 31.99
C GLU A 322 2.12 2.82 33.52
N THR A 323 2.75 3.84 34.11
CA THR A 323 2.74 4.07 35.56
C THR A 323 1.32 4.33 36.09
N LEU A 324 0.52 5.10 35.35
CA LEU A 324 -0.87 5.39 35.70
C LEU A 324 -1.80 4.18 35.55
N GLU A 325 -1.52 3.28 34.63
CA GLU A 325 -2.29 2.04 34.47
C GLU A 325 -1.97 1.00 35.55
N GLN A 326 -0.78 1.05 36.13
CA GLN A 326 -0.36 0.16 37.23
C GLN A 326 -0.81 0.67 38.61
N SER A 327 -1.10 1.97 38.75
CA SER A 327 -1.48 2.59 40.03
C SER A 327 -3.00 2.68 40.21
N ASN A 328 -3.54 1.90 41.16
CA ASN A 328 -4.96 1.92 41.54
C ASN A 328 -5.30 3.02 42.57
N ASP A 329 -4.48 4.06 42.69
CA ASP A 329 -4.65 5.09 43.72
C ASP A 329 -5.74 6.10 43.35
N ALA A 330 -6.50 6.60 44.33
CA ALA A 330 -7.54 7.61 44.11
C ALA A 330 -7.03 8.89 43.39
N ILE A 331 -5.73 9.15 43.44
CA ILE A 331 -5.05 10.29 42.81
C ILE A 331 -4.91 10.09 41.29
N SER A 332 -4.81 8.84 40.80
CA SER A 332 -4.74 8.54 39.36
C SER A 332 -6.05 8.91 38.64
N HIS A 333 -7.18 8.86 39.35
CA HIS A 333 -8.49 9.30 38.85
C HIS A 333 -8.64 10.83 38.72
N LEU A 334 -7.80 11.63 39.40
CA LEU A 334 -7.77 13.10 39.28
C LEU A 334 -6.72 13.59 38.28
N HIS A 335 -5.88 12.69 37.77
CA HIS A 335 -4.84 13.03 36.82
C HIS A 335 -5.44 13.53 35.50
N PRO A 336 -4.86 14.55 34.82
CA PRO A 336 -5.41 15.05 33.54
C PRO A 336 -5.53 14.00 32.44
N LEU A 337 -4.74 12.93 32.50
CA LEU A 337 -4.83 11.77 31.57
C LEU A 337 -5.94 10.77 31.92
N SER A 338 -6.60 10.88 33.08
CA SER A 338 -7.68 9.96 33.49
C SER A 338 -8.79 9.84 32.45
N GLN A 339 -9.15 10.96 31.79
CA GLN A 339 -10.14 10.97 30.71
C GLN A 339 -9.70 10.14 29.50
N LEU A 340 -8.40 10.14 29.19
CA LEU A 340 -7.84 9.33 28.10
C LEU A 340 -7.79 7.85 28.46
N LEU A 341 -7.58 7.53 29.74
CA LEU A 341 -7.46 6.17 30.26
C LEU A 341 -8.81 5.59 30.74
N GLU A 342 -9.89 6.35 30.60
CA GLU A 342 -11.22 5.95 31.00
C GLU A 342 -11.64 4.67 30.27
N GLY A 343 -12.09 3.67 31.03
CA GLY A 343 -12.45 2.36 30.51
C GLY A 343 -11.26 1.39 30.34
N GLY A 344 -10.02 1.81 30.60
CA GLY A 344 -8.84 0.93 30.73
C GLY A 344 -8.39 0.20 29.47
N ASN A 345 -8.97 0.53 28.31
CA ASN A 345 -8.70 -0.12 27.02
C ASN A 345 -7.83 0.72 26.09
N THR A 346 -7.48 1.95 26.49
CA THR A 346 -6.64 2.84 25.69
C THR A 346 -5.22 2.29 25.61
N ARG A 347 -4.76 2.06 24.39
CA ARG A 347 -3.42 1.59 24.09
C ARG A 347 -2.57 2.72 23.53
N ALA A 348 -1.26 2.65 23.78
CA ALA A 348 -0.31 3.64 23.29
C ALA A 348 1.00 2.99 22.82
N ALA A 349 1.52 3.45 21.70
CA ALA A 349 2.71 2.86 21.11
C ALA A 349 3.50 3.81 20.24
N SER A 350 4.67 3.36 19.78
CA SER A 350 5.45 4.08 18.78
C SER A 350 4.79 4.01 17.39
N TYR A 351 5.32 4.79 16.45
CA TYR A 351 4.93 4.70 15.05
C TYR A 351 5.29 3.34 14.39
N GLU A 352 6.26 2.59 14.93
CA GLU A 352 6.65 1.28 14.38
C GLU A 352 5.51 0.26 14.49
N THR A 353 4.78 0.28 15.60
CA THR A 353 3.62 -0.58 15.85
C THR A 353 2.50 -0.33 14.83
N TYR A 354 2.29 0.92 14.43
CA TYR A 354 1.35 1.25 13.37
C TYR A 354 1.73 0.53 12.06
N LYS A 355 3.02 0.55 11.70
CA LYS A 355 3.51 -0.14 10.50
C LYS A 355 3.32 -1.64 10.60
N GLU A 356 3.59 -2.24 11.75
CA GLU A 356 3.37 -3.67 11.98
C GLU A 356 1.89 -4.06 11.83
N ILE A 357 0.98 -3.31 12.48
CA ILE A 357 -0.46 -3.55 12.40
C ILE A 357 -0.97 -3.43 10.96
N CYS A 358 -0.51 -2.40 10.24
CA CYS A 358 -0.89 -2.15 8.84
C CYS A 358 -0.23 -3.10 7.83
N ALA A 359 0.87 -3.78 8.19
CA ALA A 359 1.51 -4.79 7.34
C ALA A 359 0.75 -6.13 7.34
N SER A 360 -0.18 -6.32 8.28
CA SER A 360 -1.01 -7.53 8.34
C SER A 360 -1.92 -7.65 7.10
N PRO A 361 -2.12 -8.89 6.58
CA PRO A 361 -3.07 -9.13 5.49
C PRO A 361 -4.54 -9.02 5.92
N ILE A 362 -4.80 -8.90 7.24
CA ILE A 362 -6.14 -8.72 7.78
C ILE A 362 -6.61 -7.30 7.47
N SER A 363 -7.90 -7.14 7.17
CA SER A 363 -8.51 -5.82 7.01
C SER A 363 -9.77 -5.70 7.86
N LYS A 364 -9.79 -4.68 8.72
CA LYS A 364 -10.94 -4.27 9.54
C LYS A 364 -11.27 -2.81 9.26
N VAL A 365 -12.50 -2.42 9.61
CA VAL A 365 -13.02 -1.06 9.37
C VAL A 365 -12.38 -0.05 10.31
N LEU A 366 -12.20 -0.43 11.58
CA LEU A 366 -11.61 0.42 12.61
C LEU A 366 -10.22 -0.10 12.99
N PHE A 367 -9.31 0.82 13.28
CA PHE A 367 -7.94 0.55 13.64
C PHE A 367 -7.85 -0.26 14.94
N ALA A 368 -8.71 0.02 15.92
CA ALA A 368 -8.75 -0.78 17.15
C ALA A 368 -9.08 -2.26 16.89
N ASP A 369 -10.09 -2.52 16.04
CA ASP A 369 -10.46 -3.89 15.65
C ASP A 369 -9.35 -4.57 14.85
N GLN A 370 -8.64 -3.80 14.01
CA GLN A 370 -7.48 -4.29 13.26
C GLN A 370 -6.36 -4.71 14.20
N ALA A 371 -5.99 -3.86 15.16
CA ALA A 371 -4.94 -4.14 16.13
C ALA A 371 -5.26 -5.39 16.99
N GLU A 372 -6.53 -5.56 17.35
CA GLU A 372 -7.00 -6.76 18.05
C GLU A 372 -6.91 -8.01 17.18
N ALA A 373 -7.32 -7.93 15.90
CA ALA A 373 -7.25 -9.05 14.97
C ALA A 373 -5.80 -9.48 14.65
N VAL A 374 -4.85 -8.54 14.68
CA VAL A 374 -3.40 -8.83 14.57
C VAL A 374 -2.84 -9.51 15.83
N GLY A 375 -3.55 -9.43 16.97
CA GLY A 375 -3.17 -10.06 18.22
C GLY A 375 -2.37 -9.16 19.16
N ILE A 376 -2.42 -7.84 18.98
CA ILE A 376 -1.80 -6.90 19.92
C ILE A 376 -2.61 -6.91 21.23
N LYS A 377 -2.01 -7.43 22.30
CA LYS A 377 -2.66 -7.60 23.62
C LYS A 377 -2.12 -6.67 24.72
N TRP A 378 -0.98 -6.05 24.51
CA TRP A 378 -0.38 -5.13 25.48
C TRP A 378 -1.04 -3.75 25.43
N LYS A 379 -0.91 -2.98 26.53
CA LYS A 379 -1.52 -1.65 26.67
C LYS A 379 -0.58 -0.50 26.33
N THR A 380 0.70 -0.62 26.68
CA THR A 380 1.72 0.36 26.32
C THR A 380 2.99 -0.34 25.86
N GLU A 381 3.53 0.08 24.72
CA GLU A 381 4.86 -0.34 24.28
C GLU A 381 5.86 0.76 24.63
N LEU A 382 6.86 0.41 25.43
CA LEU A 382 7.92 1.32 25.82
C LEU A 382 8.99 1.38 24.73
N LEU A 383 9.48 2.58 24.45
CA LEU A 383 10.62 2.76 23.55
C LEU A 383 11.90 2.25 24.22
N PRO A 384 12.77 1.51 23.51
CA PRO A 384 14.08 1.14 24.05
C PRO A 384 14.84 2.41 24.44
N SER A 385 15.34 2.47 25.68
CA SER A 385 16.26 3.53 26.07
C SER A 385 17.56 3.30 25.32
N ASP A 386 18.05 4.28 24.57
CA ASP A 386 19.44 4.32 24.10
C ASP A 386 20.37 4.43 25.32
N LYS A 387 20.53 3.32 26.04
CA LYS A 387 21.63 3.09 26.96
C LYS A 387 22.58 2.19 26.21
N GLU A 388 23.76 2.72 25.91
CA GLU A 388 24.90 1.96 25.42
C GLU A 388 24.95 0.61 26.15
N GLU A 389 24.86 -0.47 25.39
CA GLU A 389 25.01 -1.83 25.88
C GLU A 389 26.42 -1.97 26.46
N SER A 390 26.56 -1.82 27.78
CA SER A 390 27.65 -2.47 28.49
C SER A 390 27.37 -3.97 28.42
N HIS A 391 28.00 -4.64 27.47
CA HIS A 391 28.09 -6.09 27.43
C HIS A 391 28.51 -6.62 28.80
N ASP A 392 27.58 -7.25 29.52
CA ASP A 392 27.94 -8.19 30.57
C ASP A 392 27.35 -9.55 30.20
N ASN A 393 28.20 -10.35 29.56
CA ASN A 393 27.94 -11.74 29.26
C ASN A 393 27.94 -12.52 30.57
N THR A 394 26.80 -13.04 31.01
CA THR A 394 26.80 -14.20 31.90
C THR A 394 25.91 -15.28 31.34
N ARG A 395 26.51 -16.13 30.50
CA ARG A 395 25.94 -17.37 30.03
C ARG A 395 26.19 -18.44 31.10
N SER A 396 25.12 -18.95 31.67
CA SER A 396 25.09 -20.11 32.56
C SER A 396 25.56 -21.38 31.84
N HIS A 397 26.57 -22.07 32.38
CA HIS A 397 26.72 -23.51 32.18
C HIS A 397 27.21 -24.18 33.47
N LEU A 398 26.54 -25.29 33.80
CA LEU A 398 26.78 -26.20 34.92
C LEU A 398 28.02 -27.08 34.68
N GLU A 399 28.68 -27.43 35.80
CA GLU A 399 29.51 -28.63 36.10
C GLU A 399 30.82 -28.83 35.28
N SER A 400 31.98 -29.25 35.80
CA SER A 400 32.43 -29.77 37.09
C SER A 400 33.98 -29.82 37.13
N ALA A 401 34.54 -29.96 38.34
CA ALA A 401 35.86 -30.51 38.72
C ALA A 401 37.19 -29.74 38.47
N MET A 402 37.91 -29.53 39.60
CA MET A 402 39.37 -29.65 39.89
C MET A 402 40.34 -29.50 38.70
N ASP A 403 41.36 -28.64 38.69
CA ASP A 403 42.49 -28.53 39.62
C ASP A 403 43.29 -27.23 39.30
N SER A 404 44.21 -26.87 40.18
CA SER A 404 45.00 -25.62 40.20
C SER A 404 46.34 -25.70 39.40
N PRO A 405 47.29 -24.74 39.51
CA PRO A 405 47.47 -23.59 38.61
C PRO A 405 48.86 -23.55 37.92
N GLN A 406 49.09 -22.66 36.94
CA GLN A 406 50.26 -21.73 36.90
C GLN A 406 50.55 -21.02 35.56
N ALA A 407 51.06 -19.79 35.72
CA ALA A 407 52.07 -19.06 34.93
C ALA A 407 51.73 -18.60 33.50
N VAL A 408 51.53 -17.30 33.22
CA VAL A 408 52.54 -16.19 33.18
C VAL A 408 53.41 -16.23 31.92
N GLN A 409 53.10 -15.34 30.96
CA GLN A 409 53.96 -14.30 30.34
C GLN A 409 53.49 -13.96 28.90
N LYS A 410 53.03 -12.73 28.69
CA LYS A 410 53.75 -11.62 28.02
C LYS A 410 54.19 -11.95 26.59
N SER A 411 53.63 -11.24 25.62
CA SER A 411 54.36 -10.13 24.97
C SER A 411 53.47 -9.41 23.96
N LYS A 412 53.47 -8.08 24.08
CA LYS A 412 52.98 -7.13 23.10
C LYS A 412 54.10 -6.91 22.08
N THR A 413 53.75 -6.86 20.80
CA THR A 413 54.52 -6.11 19.80
C THR A 413 53.55 -5.35 18.91
N ARG A 414 53.73 -4.03 18.87
CA ARG A 414 53.07 -3.06 17.97
C ARG A 414 53.81 -3.03 16.63
N ASN A 415 53.08 -2.64 15.57
CA ASN A 415 53.42 -1.62 14.55
C ASN A 415 52.48 -1.83 13.33
N THR A 416 51.60 -0.87 12.96
CA THR A 416 51.77 0.18 11.90
C THR A 416 52.23 -0.43 10.56
N GLU A 417 51.65 -0.19 9.38
CA GLU A 417 50.77 0.86 8.81
C GLU A 417 50.29 0.35 7.42
N ASP A 418 49.15 0.86 6.97
CA ASP A 418 48.70 1.18 5.60
C ASP A 418 48.60 0.19 4.40
N VAL A 419 47.57 0.50 3.59
CA VAL A 419 47.41 0.38 2.12
C VAL A 419 46.37 -0.64 1.55
N VAL A 420 45.20 -0.08 1.18
CA VAL A 420 44.40 -0.17 -0.07
C VAL A 420 43.97 -1.52 -0.71
N ASN A 421 42.65 -1.58 -1.04
CA ASN A 421 41.89 -2.51 -1.92
C ASN A 421 41.85 -3.98 -1.45
N ASP A 422 40.76 -4.75 -1.52
CA ASP A 422 39.86 -4.95 -2.65
C ASP A 422 38.53 -5.63 -2.20
N SER A 423 37.54 -5.55 -3.08
CA SER A 423 36.28 -6.27 -3.15
C SER A 423 36.27 -7.75 -2.69
N SER A 424 35.30 -8.11 -1.85
CA SER A 424 34.52 -9.37 -1.91
C SER A 424 33.62 -9.50 -0.69
N ASN A 425 32.31 -9.36 -0.87
CA ASN A 425 31.32 -9.95 0.04
C ASN A 425 30.07 -10.34 -0.76
N LYS A 426 30.28 -11.31 -1.66
CA LYS A 426 29.25 -12.17 -2.23
C LYS A 426 29.42 -13.52 -1.54
N ARG A 427 28.63 -13.77 -0.49
CA ARG A 427 28.31 -15.09 0.12
C ARG A 427 27.80 -14.87 1.54
N PHE A 428 26.55 -14.41 1.69
CA PHE A 428 25.82 -14.57 2.95
C PHE A 428 24.28 -14.48 2.80
N CYS A 429 23.73 -14.53 1.58
CA CYS A 429 22.28 -14.40 1.35
C CYS A 429 21.55 -15.67 0.91
N ASP A 430 22.24 -16.78 0.63
CA ASP A 430 21.57 -17.95 0.06
C ASP A 430 20.99 -18.91 1.12
N ASP A 431 21.47 -18.88 2.37
CA ASP A 431 21.04 -19.83 3.41
C ASP A 431 19.76 -19.41 4.17
N ILE A 432 19.28 -18.17 3.99
CA ILE A 432 18.07 -17.67 4.67
C ILE A 432 16.80 -17.94 3.84
N ILE A 433 16.92 -18.08 2.51
CA ILE A 433 15.79 -18.27 1.60
C ILE A 433 15.18 -19.68 1.75
N ASP A 434 15.99 -20.69 2.06
CA ASP A 434 15.54 -22.08 2.20
C ASP A 434 14.72 -22.35 3.50
N SER A 435 14.85 -21.47 4.50
CA SER A 435 14.07 -21.58 5.74
C SER A 435 12.62 -21.11 5.55
N PHE A 436 12.41 -20.06 4.75
CA PHE A 436 11.07 -19.49 4.52
C PHE A 436 10.19 -20.37 3.62
N LEU A 437 10.77 -21.05 2.62
CA LEU A 437 10.03 -21.97 1.74
C LEU A 437 9.52 -23.23 2.46
N LYS A 438 10.18 -23.67 3.54
CA LYS A 438 9.75 -24.84 4.33
C LYS A 438 8.54 -24.53 5.22
N VAL A 439 8.43 -23.31 5.76
CA VAL A 439 7.33 -22.94 6.66
C VAL A 439 6.01 -22.77 5.89
N GLU A 440 6.06 -22.30 4.65
CA GLU A 440 4.85 -22.09 3.83
C GLU A 440 4.23 -23.40 3.31
N LYS A 441 5.05 -24.44 3.13
CA LYS A 441 4.60 -25.78 2.72
C LYS A 441 3.84 -26.53 3.83
N ILE A 442 4.15 -26.26 5.10
CA ILE A 442 3.51 -26.93 6.26
C ILE A 442 2.11 -26.36 6.54
N ARG A 443 1.85 -25.09 6.18
CA ARG A 443 0.54 -24.46 6.39
C ARG A 443 -0.52 -24.82 5.36
N ARG A 444 -0.14 -25.29 4.17
CA ARG A 444 -1.09 -25.68 3.10
C ARG A 444 -1.63 -27.10 3.21
N THR A 445 -1.04 -27.95 4.06
CA THR A 445 -1.46 -29.36 4.23
C THR A 445 -2.41 -29.61 5.40
N THR A 446 -2.87 -28.57 6.11
CA THR A 446 -3.77 -28.73 7.27
C THR A 446 -5.19 -28.20 7.07
N ASN A 447 -5.56 -27.77 5.87
CA ASN A 447 -6.94 -27.48 5.50
C ASN A 447 -7.26 -28.10 4.13
N LEU A 448 -7.53 -29.40 4.15
CA LEU A 448 -8.34 -30.15 3.19
C LEU A 448 -8.87 -31.41 3.87
#